data_AF-A0A925JR74-F1
#
_entry.id   AF-A0A925JR74-F1
#
_cell.length_a   1.000
_cell.length_b   1.000
_cell.length_c   1.000
_cell.angle_alpha   90.00
_cell.angle_beta   90.00
_cell.angle_gamma   90.00
#
_symmetry.space_group_name_H-M   'P 1'
#
loop_
_entity.id
_entity.type
_entity.pdbx_description
1 polymer ?
#
loop_
_entity_poly.entity_id
_entity_poly.type
_entity_poly.pdbx_seq_one_letter_code
_entity_poly.pdbx_strand_id
1 'polypeptide(L)'
;MLLPGQDSHFALVRDLLERAVFTEATLCARLGISSLQNFEEEFEAAEMPSSTSDDVTGILIRLFVEGHYVDGNLMERQFGVDETQAMLALGLTKNSGNKVAASVALYPTAGVWIASDRWNSPDRTAYHTPADVVYPAIVSNAQRFLKFMPQTKCDSLLDLCSG
;
A
#
# COMPACT_ATOMS: atom_id res chain seq x y z
N MET A 1 -19.20 -13.15 7.74
CA MET A 1 -20.43 -12.36 7.46
C MET A 1 -19.96 -10.98 7.03
N LEU A 2 -19.89 -10.73 5.72
CA LEU A 2 -19.46 -9.45 5.16
C LEU A 2 -20.53 -8.40 5.48
N LEU A 3 -20.14 -7.26 6.04
CA LEU A 3 -21.07 -6.18 6.36
C LEU A 3 -21.52 -5.49 5.05
N PRO A 4 -22.83 -5.33 4.81
CA PRO A 4 -23.34 -4.62 3.64
C PRO A 4 -22.86 -3.16 3.67
N GLY A 5 -22.11 -2.73 2.64
CA GLY A 5 -21.45 -1.42 2.53
C GLY A 5 -20.02 -1.44 1.99
N GLN A 6 -19.40 -2.62 1.86
CA GLN A 6 -18.01 -2.75 1.39
C GLN A 6 -17.82 -2.42 -0.10
N ASP A 7 -18.74 -2.79 -0.99
CA ASP A 7 -18.55 -2.65 -2.44
C ASP A 7 -18.39 -1.20 -2.89
N SER A 8 -19.17 -0.28 -2.30
CA SER A 8 -19.06 1.16 -2.57
C SER A 8 -17.76 1.74 -2.01
N HIS A 9 -17.28 1.27 -0.86
CA HIS A 9 -15.99 1.71 -0.32
C HIS A 9 -14.83 1.20 -1.18
N PHE A 10 -14.89 -0.05 -1.66
CA PHE A 10 -13.90 -0.58 -2.60
C PHE A 10 -13.89 0.19 -3.91
N ALA A 11 -15.06 0.58 -4.43
CA ALA A 11 -15.15 1.42 -5.63
C ALA A 11 -14.50 2.79 -5.41
N LEU A 12 -14.82 3.47 -4.32
CA LEU A 12 -14.23 4.78 -3.98
C LEU A 12 -12.71 4.71 -3.86
N VAL A 13 -12.18 3.71 -3.14
CA VAL A 13 -10.73 3.55 -2.99
C VAL A 13 -10.09 3.20 -4.34
N ARG A 14 -10.72 2.35 -5.15
CA ARG A 14 -10.22 2.01 -6.50
C ARG A 14 -10.14 3.26 -7.38
N ASP A 15 -11.22 4.03 -7.46
CA ASP A 15 -11.29 5.24 -8.27
C ASP A 15 -10.21 6.26 -7.86
N LEU A 16 -9.95 6.38 -6.55
CA LEU A 16 -8.86 7.20 -6.02
C LEU A 16 -7.48 6.70 -6.46
N LEU A 17 -7.21 5.39 -6.34
CA LEU A 17 -5.93 4.80 -6.76
C LEU A 17 -5.70 4.96 -8.26
N GLU A 18 -6.75 4.80 -9.07
CA GLU A 18 -6.71 5.02 -10.52
C GLU A 18 -6.43 6.49 -10.87
N ARG A 19 -7.17 7.41 -10.23
CA ARG A 19 -7.01 8.87 -10.40
C ARG A 19 -5.62 9.37 -9.98
N ALA A 20 -5.05 8.74 -8.95
CA ALA A 20 -3.69 9.02 -8.50
C ALA A 20 -2.60 8.38 -9.38
N VAL A 21 -3.00 7.61 -10.40
CA VAL A 21 -2.10 6.79 -11.24
C VAL A 21 -1.16 5.97 -10.35
N PHE A 22 -1.71 5.35 -9.30
CA PHE A 22 -0.96 4.63 -8.28
C PHE A 22 -0.46 3.28 -8.82
N THR A 23 0.50 3.35 -9.74
CA THR A 23 1.06 2.22 -10.49
C THR A 23 2.53 2.01 -10.13
N GLU A 24 3.07 0.82 -10.40
CA GLU A 24 4.49 0.51 -10.12
C GLU A 24 5.42 1.51 -10.82
N ALA A 25 5.14 1.87 -12.07
CA ALA A 25 5.93 2.85 -12.82
C ALA A 25 5.92 4.24 -12.15
N THR A 26 4.76 4.70 -11.67
CA THR A 26 4.63 5.98 -10.96
C THR A 26 5.42 5.97 -9.66
N LEU A 27 5.31 4.89 -8.88
CA LEU A 27 6.04 4.75 -7.62
C LEU A 27 7.55 4.72 -7.85
N CYS A 28 8.02 3.90 -8.77
CA CYS A 28 9.44 3.84 -9.14
C CYS A 28 9.98 5.21 -9.54
N ALA A 29 9.26 5.94 -10.40
CA ALA A 29 9.64 7.28 -10.82
C ALA A 29 9.66 8.30 -9.67
N ARG A 30 8.68 8.24 -8.76
CA ARG A 30 8.59 9.15 -7.60
C ARG A 30 9.66 8.87 -6.55
N LEU A 31 10.00 7.60 -6.35
CA LEU A 31 10.97 7.15 -5.36
C LEU A 31 12.40 7.12 -5.89
N GLY A 32 12.59 7.22 -7.21
CA GLY A 32 13.92 7.15 -7.83
C GLY A 32 14.51 5.74 -7.88
N ILE A 33 13.67 4.71 -7.75
CA ILE A 33 14.06 3.30 -7.67
C ILE A 33 13.79 2.59 -9.00
N SER A 34 14.54 1.54 -9.30
CA SER A 34 14.38 0.80 -10.56
C SER A 34 13.22 -0.20 -10.53
N SER A 35 12.88 -0.70 -9.34
CA SER A 35 11.77 -1.61 -9.10
C SER A 35 11.35 -1.55 -7.63
N LEU A 36 10.06 -1.74 -7.37
CA LEU A 36 9.54 -1.94 -6.00
C LEU A 36 10.12 -3.20 -5.32
N GLN A 37 10.71 -4.13 -6.08
CA GLN A 37 11.39 -5.31 -5.53
C GLN A 37 12.61 -4.97 -4.69
N ASN A 38 13.26 -3.86 -5.00
CA ASN A 38 14.44 -3.41 -4.27
C ASN A 38 14.06 -2.54 -3.06
N PHE A 39 12.75 -2.36 -2.80
CA PHE A 39 12.29 -1.37 -1.84
C PHE A 39 12.86 -1.62 -0.44
N GLU A 40 12.92 -2.86 0.06
CA GLU A 40 13.51 -3.14 1.37
C GLU A 40 15.00 -2.77 1.43
N GLU A 41 15.79 -3.20 0.44
CA GLU A 41 17.23 -2.94 0.38
C GLU A 41 17.53 -1.44 0.22
N GLU A 42 16.77 -0.72 -0.61
CA GLU A 42 16.96 0.70 -0.88
C GLU A 42 16.39 1.60 0.24
N PHE A 43 15.36 1.13 0.98
CA PHE A 43 14.79 1.85 2.13
C PHE A 43 15.64 1.70 3.40
N GLU A 44 16.30 0.56 3.62
CA GLU A 44 17.26 0.38 4.71
C GLU A 44 18.60 1.10 4.45
N ALA A 45 18.99 1.27 3.18
CA ALA A 45 20.32 1.74 2.82
C ALA A 45 20.60 3.23 3.08
N ALA A 46 19.67 4.16 2.84
CA ALA A 46 19.83 5.57 3.20
C ALA A 46 18.61 6.40 2.76
N GLU A 47 18.22 7.37 3.59
CA GLU A 47 17.69 8.67 3.15
C GLU A 47 16.79 8.71 1.92
N MET A 48 15.86 7.76 1.76
CA MET A 48 14.86 7.83 0.70
C MET A 48 14.15 9.18 0.86
N PRO A 49 14.19 10.05 -0.17
CA PRO A 49 13.49 11.31 -0.08
C PRO A 49 12.02 10.94 0.12
N SER A 50 11.49 11.20 1.32
CA SER A 50 10.06 11.06 1.54
C SER A 50 9.38 11.83 0.43
N SER A 51 8.35 11.25 -0.17
CA SER A 51 7.51 11.97 -1.11
C SER A 51 6.99 13.24 -0.43
N THR A 52 7.68 14.36 -0.65
CA THR A 52 7.39 15.66 -0.03
C THR A 52 6.21 16.36 -0.69
N SER A 53 5.70 15.79 -1.79
CA SER A 53 4.50 16.31 -2.45
C SER A 53 3.28 16.02 -1.60
N ASP A 54 2.46 17.03 -1.41
CA ASP A 54 1.15 16.95 -0.77
C ASP A 54 0.03 16.73 -1.82
N ASP A 55 0.39 16.32 -3.04
CA ASP A 55 -0.56 15.79 -4.02
C ASP A 55 -1.09 14.40 -3.62
N VAL A 56 -2.16 13.96 -4.29
CA VAL A 56 -2.84 12.70 -3.95
C VAL A 56 -1.88 11.50 -3.95
N THR A 57 -1.08 11.36 -5.01
CA THR A 57 -0.11 10.26 -5.15
C THR A 57 0.95 10.31 -4.04
N GLY A 58 1.44 11.51 -3.71
CA GLY A 58 2.47 11.70 -2.71
C GLY A 58 1.99 11.34 -1.30
N ILE A 59 0.73 11.66 -0.99
CA ILE A 59 0.09 11.25 0.26
C ILE A 59 -0.08 9.72 0.32
N LEU A 60 -0.52 9.09 -0.77
CA LEU A 60 -0.66 7.63 -0.85
C LEU A 60 0.69 6.93 -0.66
N ILE A 61 1.76 7.41 -1.30
CA ILE A 61 3.12 6.87 -1.11
C ILE A 61 3.54 7.00 0.36
N ARG A 62 3.35 8.19 0.96
CA ARG A 62 3.74 8.45 2.36
C ARG A 62 3.00 7.53 3.34
N LEU A 63 1.70 7.31 3.13
CA LEU A 63 0.88 6.42 3.97
C LEU A 63 1.23 4.95 3.75
N PHE A 64 1.14 4.47 2.52
CA PHE A 64 1.04 3.05 2.23
C PHE A 64 2.37 2.39 1.87
N VAL A 65 3.34 3.15 1.37
CA VAL A 65 4.64 2.62 0.95
C VAL A 65 5.71 2.96 1.99
N GLU A 66 5.90 4.24 2.29
CA GLU A 66 6.89 4.70 3.27
C GLU A 66 6.45 4.46 4.70
N GLY A 67 5.16 4.60 4.90
CA GLY A 67 4.53 4.25 6.14
C GLY A 67 4.46 5.30 7.21
N HIS A 68 4.64 6.58 6.88
CA HIS A 68 4.58 7.66 7.86
C HIS A 68 3.15 8.13 8.12
N TYR A 69 3.02 8.93 9.17
CA TYR A 69 1.80 9.69 9.42
C TYR A 69 1.55 10.74 8.33
N VAL A 70 0.26 10.99 8.07
CA VAL A 70 -0.24 12.12 7.30
C VAL A 70 -1.21 12.93 8.17
N ASP A 71 -1.26 14.25 7.96
CA ASP A 71 -2.27 15.10 8.60
C ASP A 71 -3.67 14.79 8.08
N GLY A 72 -4.62 14.51 8.97
CA GLY A 72 -5.98 14.12 8.59
C GLY A 72 -6.73 15.19 7.79
N ASN A 73 -6.50 16.48 8.09
CA ASN A 73 -7.12 17.57 7.33
C ASN A 73 -6.51 17.72 5.93
N LEU A 74 -5.21 17.44 5.78
CA LEU A 74 -4.59 17.37 4.47
C LEU A 74 -5.20 16.24 3.63
N MET A 75 -5.33 15.05 4.22
CA MET A 75 -5.91 13.87 3.56
C MET A 75 -7.36 14.15 3.12
N GLU A 76 -8.21 14.64 4.01
CA GLU A 76 -9.60 14.97 3.66
C GLU A 76 -9.70 16.08 2.60
N ARG A 77 -8.78 17.04 2.57
CA ARG A 77 -8.76 18.08 1.52
C ARG A 77 -8.36 17.54 0.15
N GLN A 78 -7.43 16.59 0.10
CA GLN A 78 -6.92 16.06 -1.17
C GLN A 78 -7.78 14.91 -1.72
N PHE A 79 -8.31 14.07 -0.84
CA PHE A 79 -9.12 12.90 -1.23
C PHE A 79 -10.61 13.25 -1.18
N GLY A 80 -11.03 13.97 -0.15
CA GLY A 80 -12.43 14.16 0.19
C GLY A 80 -12.82 13.30 1.39
N VAL A 81 -13.94 13.69 2.00
CA VAL A 81 -14.45 13.03 3.21
C VAL A 81 -14.84 11.58 2.92
N ASP A 82 -15.56 11.33 1.82
CA ASP A 82 -16.07 9.99 1.49
C ASP A 82 -14.94 8.99 1.23
N GLU A 83 -13.89 9.39 0.51
CA GLU A 83 -12.74 8.54 0.22
C GLU A 83 -11.92 8.25 1.50
N THR A 84 -11.77 9.26 2.36
CA THR A 84 -11.09 9.12 3.66
C THR A 84 -11.85 8.15 4.57
N GLN A 85 -13.18 8.27 4.63
CA GLN A 85 -14.04 7.36 5.39
C GLN A 85 -14.05 5.95 4.80
N ALA A 86 -14.04 5.81 3.46
CA ALA A 86 -13.95 4.51 2.80
C ALA A 86 -12.65 3.77 3.18
N MET A 87 -11.50 4.45 3.19
CA MET A 87 -10.24 3.83 3.64
C MET A 87 -10.29 3.36 5.08
N LEU A 88 -10.86 4.18 5.98
CA LEU A 88 -11.02 3.83 7.39
C LEU A 88 -11.97 2.62 7.55
N ALA A 89 -13.10 2.61 6.83
CA ALA A 89 -14.09 1.55 6.88
C ALA A 89 -13.58 0.22 6.31
N LEU A 90 -12.69 0.26 5.31
CA LEU A 90 -11.99 -0.92 4.80
C LEU A 90 -10.82 -1.35 5.69
N GLY A 91 -10.50 -0.58 6.74
CA GLY A 91 -9.39 -0.86 7.63
C GLY A 91 -8.04 -0.71 6.96
N LEU A 92 -7.90 0.15 5.94
CA LEU A 92 -6.63 0.50 5.29
C LEU A 92 -5.87 1.59 6.05
N THR A 93 -6.60 2.42 6.80
CA THR A 93 -6.06 3.49 7.63
C THR A 93 -6.62 3.45 9.04
N LYS A 94 -5.93 4.11 9.97
CA LYS A 94 -6.35 4.32 11.35
C LYS A 94 -6.05 5.76 11.79
N ASN A 95 -6.94 6.32 12.59
CA ASN A 95 -6.76 7.65 13.17
C ASN A 95 -5.88 7.58 14.43
N SER A 96 -5.00 8.56 14.58
CA SER A 96 -4.12 8.76 15.72
C SER A 96 -4.07 10.25 16.07
N GLY A 97 -5.08 10.72 16.81
CA GLY A 97 -5.28 12.14 17.05
C GLY A 97 -5.66 12.87 15.75
N ASN A 98 -4.91 13.92 15.39
CA ASN A 98 -5.07 14.66 14.13
C ASN A 98 -4.31 14.04 12.95
N LYS A 99 -3.62 12.91 13.17
CA LYS A 99 -2.85 12.21 12.16
C LYS A 99 -3.55 10.92 11.74
N VAL A 100 -3.28 10.50 10.52
CA VAL A 100 -3.70 9.23 9.95
C VAL A 100 -2.46 8.38 9.69
N ALA A 101 -2.52 7.11 10.03
CA ALA A 101 -1.52 6.11 9.67
C ALA A 101 -2.17 5.00 8.84
N ALA A 102 -1.40 4.40 7.93
CA ALA A 102 -1.83 3.16 7.30
C ALA A 102 -1.77 2.00 8.29
N SER A 103 -2.74 1.10 8.21
CA SER A 103 -2.73 -0.20 8.91
C SER A 103 -2.03 -1.28 8.10
N VAL A 104 -1.96 -1.11 6.77
CA VAL A 104 -1.38 -2.05 5.81
C VAL A 104 -0.31 -1.37 4.95
N ALA A 105 0.63 -2.13 4.43
CA ALA A 105 1.38 -1.71 3.26
C ALA A 105 0.50 -1.93 2.03
N LEU A 106 0.32 -0.94 1.17
CA LEU A 106 -0.47 -1.05 -0.06
C LEU A 106 0.35 -0.59 -1.25
N TYR A 107 0.47 -1.45 -2.25
CA TYR A 107 1.32 -1.18 -3.40
C TYR A 107 0.79 -1.89 -4.66
N PRO A 108 1.02 -1.31 -5.85
CA PRO A 108 0.75 -1.95 -7.12
C PRO A 108 1.84 -2.96 -7.50
N THR A 109 1.44 -4.14 -7.95
CA THR A 109 2.35 -5.10 -8.59
C THR A 109 1.55 -6.02 -9.52
N ALA A 110 2.17 -6.44 -10.64
CA ALA A 110 1.55 -7.37 -11.60
C ALA A 110 0.12 -6.98 -12.06
N GLY A 111 -0.17 -5.67 -12.14
CA GLY A 111 -1.48 -5.15 -12.59
C GLY A 111 -2.59 -5.17 -11.52
N VAL A 112 -2.27 -5.47 -10.26
CA VAL A 112 -3.21 -5.41 -9.13
C VAL A 112 -2.62 -4.58 -7.98
N TRP A 113 -3.48 -4.12 -7.07
CA TRP A 113 -3.02 -3.55 -5.79
C TRP A 113 -3.10 -4.61 -4.70
N ILE A 114 -2.00 -4.77 -3.97
CA ILE A 114 -1.88 -5.75 -2.88
C ILE A 114 -1.74 -5.01 -1.57
N ALA A 115 -2.56 -5.39 -0.60
CA ALA A 115 -2.40 -5.01 0.80
C ALA A 115 -1.64 -6.11 1.55
N SER A 116 -0.67 -5.74 2.38
CA SER A 116 0.12 -6.66 3.21
C SER A 116 0.36 -6.07 4.59
N ASP A 117 0.86 -6.88 5.51
CA ASP A 117 1.25 -6.40 6.82
C ASP A 117 2.39 -5.38 6.74
N ARG A 118 2.45 -4.57 7.79
CA ARG A 118 3.48 -3.55 7.98
C ARG A 118 4.69 -4.16 8.67
N TRP A 119 5.86 -3.60 8.36
CA TRP A 119 7.15 -3.93 8.96
C TRP A 119 7.82 -2.73 9.63
N ASN A 120 7.11 -1.59 9.74
CA ASN A 120 7.63 -0.37 10.34
C ASN A 120 6.55 0.39 11.12
N SER A 121 7.01 1.18 12.11
CA SER A 121 6.16 2.12 12.85
C SER A 121 6.07 3.46 12.12
N PRO A 122 4.90 4.14 12.13
CA PRO A 122 4.71 5.40 11.40
C PRO A 122 5.51 6.59 11.93
N ASP A 123 6.03 6.50 13.15
CA ASP A 123 6.96 7.44 13.77
C ASP A 123 8.43 6.97 13.71
N ARG A 124 8.71 5.87 13.00
CA ARG A 124 10.04 5.22 12.92
C ARG A 124 10.59 4.74 14.27
N THR A 125 9.74 4.58 15.28
CA THR A 125 10.13 3.84 16.50
C THR A 125 10.38 2.37 16.17
N ALA A 126 11.08 1.68 17.06
CA ALA A 126 11.35 0.25 16.88
C ALA A 126 10.04 -0.51 16.67
N TYR A 127 9.95 -1.25 15.56
CA TYR A 127 8.80 -2.07 15.22
C TYR A 127 9.01 -3.49 15.74
N HIS A 128 7.99 -4.03 16.40
CA HIS A 128 7.98 -5.42 16.83
C HIS A 128 7.06 -6.22 15.93
N THR A 129 7.66 -7.05 15.08
CA THR A 129 6.92 -7.90 14.14
C THR A 129 6.03 -8.89 14.89
N PRO A 130 4.72 -8.93 14.62
CA PRO A 130 3.80 -9.91 15.19
C PRO A 130 4.17 -11.34 14.79
N ALA A 131 3.75 -12.32 15.61
CA ALA A 131 4.03 -13.73 15.34
C ALA A 131 3.24 -14.28 14.13
N ASP A 132 2.14 -13.62 13.77
CA ASP A 132 1.22 -13.93 12.69
C ASP A 132 1.39 -13.02 11.46
N VAL A 133 2.55 -12.35 11.34
CA VAL A 133 2.84 -11.48 10.19
C VAL A 133 2.81 -12.26 8.88
N VAL A 134 2.16 -11.69 7.87
CA VAL A 134 2.21 -12.14 6.49
C VAL A 134 3.26 -11.35 5.72
N TYR A 135 4.14 -12.06 5.02
CA TYR A 135 5.25 -11.46 4.28
C TYR A 135 4.74 -10.71 3.03
N PRO A 136 5.21 -9.49 2.74
CA PRO A 136 4.69 -8.72 1.63
C PRO A 136 5.07 -9.32 0.26
N ALA A 137 4.13 -9.25 -0.69
CA ALA A 137 4.30 -9.73 -2.07
C ALA A 137 5.30 -8.91 -2.93
N ILE A 138 5.79 -7.76 -2.44
CA ILE A 138 6.84 -6.98 -3.11
C ILE A 138 8.24 -7.57 -2.92
N VAL A 139 8.43 -8.55 -2.04
CA VAL A 139 9.77 -9.11 -1.84
C VAL A 139 10.24 -9.88 -3.07
N SER A 140 11.54 -9.83 -3.31
CA SER A 140 12.20 -10.39 -4.50
C SER A 140 11.83 -11.87 -4.75
N ASN A 141 11.66 -12.66 -3.69
CA ASN A 141 11.29 -14.07 -3.77
C ASN A 141 9.88 -14.29 -4.35
N ALA A 142 8.87 -13.51 -3.92
CA ALA A 142 7.50 -13.64 -4.40
C ALA A 142 7.42 -13.31 -5.90
N GLN A 143 8.09 -12.25 -6.32
CA GLN A 143 8.16 -11.85 -7.74
C GLN A 143 8.92 -12.87 -8.59
N ARG A 144 10.00 -13.45 -8.06
CA ARG A 144 10.75 -14.49 -8.75
C ARG A 144 9.91 -15.76 -8.91
N PHE A 145 9.12 -16.13 -7.91
CA PHE A 145 8.17 -17.23 -8.01
C PHE A 145 7.12 -17.00 -9.11
N LEU A 146 6.52 -15.81 -9.17
CA LEU A 146 5.54 -15.46 -10.21
C LEU A 146 6.12 -15.58 -11.63
N LYS A 147 7.41 -15.32 -11.83
CA LYS A 147 8.10 -15.51 -13.13
C LYS A 147 8.22 -16.98 -13.56
N PHE A 148 8.17 -17.92 -12.62
CA PHE A 148 8.20 -19.36 -12.91
C PHE A 148 6.79 -19.96 -13.07
N MET A 149 5.74 -19.22 -12.72
CA MET A 149 4.38 -19.70 -12.87
C MET A 149 3.98 -19.79 -14.35
N PRO A 150 3.20 -20.82 -14.75
CA PRO A 150 2.62 -20.87 -16.08
C PRO A 150 1.83 -19.60 -16.39
N GLN A 151 2.17 -18.93 -17.50
CA GLN A 151 1.50 -17.70 -17.95
C GLN A 151 0.26 -17.99 -18.82
N THR A 152 -0.01 -19.27 -19.08
CA THR A 152 -1.18 -19.72 -19.85
C THR A 152 -2.43 -19.63 -18.99
N LYS A 153 -3.51 -19.08 -19.54
CA LYS A 153 -4.82 -19.07 -18.88
C LYS A 153 -5.26 -20.50 -18.55
N CYS A 154 -5.89 -20.67 -17.40
CA CYS A 154 -6.50 -21.92 -16.97
C CYS A 154 -7.92 -21.66 -16.47
N ASP A 155 -8.76 -22.69 -16.49
CA ASP A 155 -10.16 -22.58 -16.04
C ASP A 155 -10.29 -22.54 -14.52
N SER A 156 -9.30 -23.05 -13.79
CA SER A 156 -9.29 -23.12 -12.33
C SER A 156 -7.86 -23.11 -11.80
N LEU A 157 -7.64 -22.32 -10.76
CA LEU A 157 -6.40 -22.19 -10.03
C LEU A 157 -6.69 -22.35 -8.53
N LEU A 158 -5.87 -23.12 -7.83
CA LEU A 158 -5.88 -23.19 -6.38
C LEU A 158 -4.57 -22.59 -5.88
N ASP A 159 -4.67 -21.50 -5.14
CA ASP A 159 -3.56 -20.92 -4.40
C ASP A 159 -3.60 -21.43 -2.96
N LEU A 160 -2.56 -22.16 -2.54
CA LEU A 160 -2.44 -22.70 -1.20
C LEU A 160 -1.54 -21.78 -0.39
N CYS A 161 -2.04 -21.32 0.76
CA CYS A 161 -1.38 -20.30 1.57
C CYS A 161 -1.20 -18.99 0.80
N SER A 162 -2.31 -18.45 0.27
CA SER A 162 -2.38 -17.20 -0.49
C SER A 162 -2.14 -15.93 0.36
N GLY A 163 -1.55 -16.12 1.54
CA GLY A 163 -1.25 -15.16 2.60
C GLY A 163 -0.30 -15.84 3.57
#